data_AF-A0A3F3J4G5-F1
#
_entry.id   AF-A0A3F3J4G5-F1
#
_cell.length_a   1.000
_cell.length_b   1.000
_cell.length_c   1.000
_cell.angle_alpha   90.00
_cell.angle_beta   90.00
_cell.angle_gamma   90.00
#
_symmetry.space_group_name_H-M   'P 1'
#
loop_
_entity.id
_entity.type
_entity.pdbx_description
1 polymer ?
#
loop_
_entity_poly.entity_id
_entity_poly.type
_entity_poly.pdbx_seq_one_letter_code
_entity_poly.pdbx_strand_id
1 'polypeptide(L)'
;MEITHIFNSSMYLPYTLFEPVTRFNDNSAGDMQCGDMGEEELLALGLNDISEKVDPYRLIYYDFPRPYMVDGVFSLTNLGREISHDECVDILFTEMKELEKMFSFYGEYQTLIDELIRHFRYGNGSAFYSQQLNSAFHKRVNKNIKDSPLFIIKDYIQREFKKNIRQIYLPVILHGIKTNLLSSHLAKFNNLEDRINGLGICVHDIAVQKITLTNLQKYAMGWSATLHFAAQDHFGLGVADIKNNFYREFRFFRIWFFLQRHKDFAFKPFLTNFNTVTRIGAY
;
A
#
# COMPACT_ATOMS: atom_id res chain seq x y z
N MET A 1 -6.75 -23.99 -33.34
CA MET A 1 -6.01 -22.73 -33.55
C MET A 1 -4.54 -23.11 -33.62
N GLU A 2 -3.94 -23.12 -34.81
CA GLU A 2 -2.56 -23.56 -35.01
C GLU A 2 -1.59 -22.52 -34.42
N ILE A 3 -0.64 -22.97 -33.58
CA ILE A 3 0.43 -22.12 -33.05
C ILE A 3 1.47 -21.96 -34.14
N THR A 4 1.60 -20.76 -34.69
CA THR A 4 2.71 -20.42 -35.58
C THR A 4 3.92 -20.04 -34.71
N HIS A 5 4.86 -20.99 -34.54
CA HIS A 5 6.13 -20.73 -33.85
C HIS A 5 7.04 -19.82 -34.69
N ILE A 6 6.73 -18.53 -34.73
CA ILE A 6 7.45 -17.52 -35.51
C ILE A 6 8.75 -17.08 -34.80
N PHE A 7 8.88 -17.34 -33.49
CA PHE A 7 10.08 -17.10 -32.71
C PHE A 7 10.14 -18.03 -31.48
N ASN A 8 11.36 -18.39 -31.04
CA ASN A 8 11.57 -19.26 -29.87
C ASN A 8 11.44 -18.43 -28.58
N SER A 9 10.21 -18.21 -28.10
CA SER A 9 9.94 -17.44 -26.88
C SER A 9 10.49 -18.07 -25.60
N SER A 10 10.72 -19.38 -25.60
CA SER A 10 11.24 -20.17 -24.48
C SER A 10 12.64 -19.72 -24.00
N MET A 11 13.51 -19.24 -24.90
CA MET A 11 14.87 -18.82 -24.52
C MET A 11 14.95 -17.47 -23.79
N TYR A 12 13.91 -16.63 -23.88
CA TYR A 12 13.97 -15.25 -23.41
C TYR A 12 12.98 -14.95 -22.29
N LEU A 13 12.07 -15.88 -21.97
CA LEU A 13 11.03 -15.70 -20.96
C LEU A 13 11.28 -16.65 -19.77
N PRO A 14 10.97 -16.25 -18.53
CA PRO A 14 10.37 -14.96 -18.16
C PRO A 14 11.35 -13.77 -18.31
N TYR A 15 10.82 -12.61 -18.72
CA TYR A 15 11.60 -11.39 -18.92
C TYR A 15 11.07 -10.25 -18.07
N THR A 16 11.93 -9.63 -17.25
CA THR A 16 11.57 -8.44 -16.46
C THR A 16 11.48 -7.23 -17.39
N LEU A 17 10.27 -6.73 -17.60
CA LEU A 17 9.96 -5.55 -18.42
C LEU A 17 10.13 -4.25 -17.65
N PHE A 18 9.87 -4.25 -16.34
CA PHE A 18 10.02 -3.08 -15.49
C PHE A 18 10.38 -3.50 -14.07
N GLU A 19 11.33 -2.79 -13.48
CA GLU A 19 11.73 -2.90 -12.07
C GLU A 19 12.34 -1.56 -11.65
N PRO A 20 11.86 -0.92 -10.57
CA PRO A 20 12.38 0.36 -10.13
C PRO A 20 13.75 0.19 -9.45
N VAL A 21 14.42 1.33 -9.20
CA VAL A 21 15.67 1.35 -8.42
C VAL A 21 15.42 1.04 -6.94
N THR A 22 14.24 1.42 -6.42
CA THR A 22 13.79 1.03 -5.07
C THR A 22 13.64 -0.49 -4.99
N ARG A 23 14.10 -1.07 -3.88
CA ARG A 23 14.16 -2.53 -3.72
C ARG A 23 12.93 -3.04 -2.98
N PHE A 24 12.47 -4.22 -3.37
CA PHE A 24 11.58 -4.99 -2.50
C PHE A 24 12.29 -5.30 -1.18
N ASN A 25 11.49 -5.40 -0.12
CA ASN A 25 11.88 -5.68 1.25
C ASN A 25 12.79 -4.61 1.87
N ASP A 26 12.53 -3.34 1.54
CA ASP A 26 13.24 -2.22 2.13
C ASP A 26 12.67 -1.84 3.51
N ASN A 27 13.17 -2.50 4.54
CA ASN A 27 12.84 -2.17 5.93
C ASN A 27 13.57 -0.92 6.45
N SER A 28 14.38 -0.24 5.63
CA SER A 28 15.11 0.98 6.03
C SER A 28 14.34 2.27 5.74
N ALA A 29 13.17 2.16 5.09
CA ALA A 29 12.31 3.30 4.79
C ALA A 29 11.82 4.01 6.06
N GLY A 30 11.58 5.33 5.95
CA GLY A 30 11.24 6.17 7.11
C GLY A 30 9.89 5.84 7.75
N ASP A 31 8.97 5.27 6.99
CA ASP A 31 7.67 4.74 7.42
C ASP A 31 7.78 3.34 8.06
N MET A 32 8.94 2.67 7.92
CA MET A 32 9.25 1.38 8.54
C MET A 32 9.98 1.50 9.89
N GLN A 33 10.31 2.72 10.34
CA GLN A 33 10.91 2.98 11.64
C GLN A 33 9.92 2.73 12.79
N CYS A 34 10.42 2.26 13.95
CA CYS A 34 9.59 1.81 15.06
C CYS A 34 10.34 1.93 16.39
N GLY A 35 9.61 2.32 17.46
CA GLY A 35 10.15 2.39 18.82
C GLY A 35 11.33 3.34 18.98
N ASP A 36 11.45 4.33 18.10
CA ASP A 36 12.62 5.20 17.95
C ASP A 36 12.44 6.59 18.56
N MET A 37 11.24 6.91 19.08
CA MET A 37 10.91 8.23 19.61
C MET A 37 10.54 8.21 21.09
N GLY A 38 11.03 9.21 21.83
CA GLY A 38 10.56 9.53 23.18
C GLY A 38 9.36 10.49 23.19
N GLU A 39 8.82 10.74 24.38
CA GLU A 39 7.67 11.64 24.58
C GLU A 39 7.93 13.06 24.06
N GLU A 40 9.08 13.67 24.39
CA GLU A 40 9.40 15.04 23.94
C GLU A 40 9.39 15.18 22.41
N GLU A 41 9.90 14.17 21.70
CA GLU A 41 9.93 14.16 20.23
C GLU A 41 8.52 14.05 19.64
N LEU A 42 7.67 13.20 20.21
CA LEU A 42 6.28 13.03 19.78
C LEU A 42 5.47 14.30 20.04
N LEU A 43 5.62 14.91 21.21
CA LEU A 43 4.98 16.19 21.55
C LEU A 43 5.43 17.32 20.62
N ALA A 44 6.72 17.36 20.25
CA ALA A 44 7.24 18.33 19.27
C ALA A 44 6.66 18.13 17.85
N LEU A 45 6.19 16.91 17.53
CA LEU A 45 5.43 16.63 16.30
C LEU A 45 3.94 16.98 16.40
N GLY A 46 3.48 17.50 17.55
CA GLY A 46 2.10 17.90 17.80
C GLY A 46 1.20 16.76 18.27
N LEU A 47 1.77 15.64 18.73
CA LEU A 47 1.02 14.47 19.21
C LEU A 47 0.53 14.62 20.66
N ASN A 48 -0.17 15.71 20.93
CA ASN A 48 -0.70 16.04 22.26
C ASN A 48 -2.07 15.40 22.54
N ASP A 49 -2.81 15.05 21.47
CA ASP A 49 -4.13 14.40 21.53
C ASP A 49 -4.10 13.08 20.76
N ILE A 50 -3.68 12.00 21.42
CA ILE A 50 -3.61 10.66 20.81
C ILE A 50 -5.00 10.00 20.79
N SER A 51 -5.64 9.90 21.96
CA SER A 51 -6.86 9.12 22.17
C SER A 51 -7.91 9.94 22.91
N GLU A 52 -9.17 9.71 22.56
CA GLU A 52 -10.33 10.26 23.26
C GLU A 52 -10.60 9.54 24.59
N LYS A 53 -10.12 8.31 24.74
CA LYS A 53 -10.41 7.41 25.87
C LYS A 53 -9.28 7.33 26.90
N VAL A 54 -8.02 7.49 26.47
CA VAL A 54 -6.84 7.39 27.35
C VAL A 54 -5.80 8.49 27.13
N ASP A 55 -5.05 8.80 28.17
CA ASP A 55 -3.72 9.43 28.08
C ASP A 55 -2.66 8.33 28.02
N PRO A 56 -2.09 8.03 26.84
CA PRO A 56 -1.11 6.96 26.73
C PRO A 56 0.28 7.34 27.23
N TYR A 57 0.59 8.63 27.40
CA TYR A 57 1.86 9.06 27.99
C TYR A 57 1.87 8.81 29.51
N ARG A 58 0.70 8.92 30.14
CA ARG A 58 0.53 8.79 31.60
C ARG A 58 -0.12 7.49 32.03
N LEU A 59 -0.59 6.67 31.09
CA LEU A 59 -1.38 5.46 31.33
C LEU A 59 -2.63 5.73 32.18
N ILE A 60 -3.41 6.73 31.78
CA ILE A 60 -4.65 7.13 32.46
C ILE A 60 -5.84 6.90 31.54
N TYR A 61 -6.88 6.24 32.02
CA TYR A 61 -8.18 6.15 31.37
C TYR A 61 -9.10 7.29 31.78
N TYR A 62 -9.77 7.93 30.82
CA TYR A 62 -10.74 8.98 31.09
C TYR A 62 -12.13 8.40 31.37
N ASP A 63 -12.69 8.66 32.55
CA ASP A 63 -14.03 8.19 32.94
C ASP A 63 -15.15 8.88 32.14
N PHE A 64 -14.86 10.02 31.51
CA PHE A 64 -15.73 10.76 30.60
C PHE A 64 -14.91 11.18 29.37
N PRO A 65 -15.50 11.27 28.16
CA PRO A 65 -14.80 11.78 26.98
C PRO A 65 -14.21 13.16 27.32
N ARG A 66 -12.95 13.42 26.92
CA ARG A 66 -12.21 14.62 27.30
C ARG A 66 -13.12 15.87 27.27
N PRO A 67 -13.24 16.64 28.36
CA PRO A 67 -13.87 17.95 28.25
C PRO A 67 -13.04 18.77 27.28
N TYR A 68 -13.71 19.38 26.28
CA TYR A 68 -13.10 20.34 25.39
C TYR A 68 -12.29 21.35 26.22
N MET A 69 -11.05 21.63 25.80
CA MET A 69 -10.24 22.69 26.39
C MET A 69 -10.96 24.03 26.16
N VAL A 70 -11.76 24.46 27.13
CA VAL A 70 -12.34 25.79 27.18
C VAL A 70 -11.44 26.61 28.10
N ASP A 71 -10.72 27.58 27.52
CA ASP A 71 -10.02 28.68 28.17
C ASP A 71 -9.38 28.39 29.53
N GLY A 72 -8.14 27.87 29.52
CA GLY A 72 -7.13 28.14 30.54
C GLY A 72 -7.41 27.72 32.00
N VAL A 73 -8.53 27.04 32.28
CA VAL A 73 -8.90 26.61 33.62
C VAL A 73 -8.81 25.09 33.72
N PHE A 74 -7.79 24.61 34.46
CA PHE A 74 -7.68 23.23 34.90
C PHE A 74 -8.88 22.87 35.80
N SER A 75 -9.91 22.23 35.25
CA SER A 75 -10.94 21.60 36.07
C SER A 75 -10.39 20.28 36.63
N LEU A 76 -9.78 20.38 37.82
CA LEU A 76 -8.99 19.37 38.52
C LEU A 76 -9.79 18.18 39.12
N THR A 77 -11.00 17.87 38.63
CA THR A 77 -11.88 16.91 39.30
C THR A 77 -12.14 15.58 38.57
N ASN A 78 -11.61 15.38 37.35
CA ASN A 78 -11.73 14.10 36.65
C ASN A 78 -10.33 13.55 36.29
N LEU A 79 -9.62 13.03 37.30
CA LEU A 79 -8.24 12.53 37.14
C LEU A 79 -8.14 11.19 36.42
N GLY A 80 -9.27 10.59 36.02
CA GLY A 80 -9.29 9.27 35.41
C GLY A 80 -8.77 8.19 36.36
N ARG A 81 -8.68 6.95 35.87
CA ARG A 81 -8.05 5.84 36.59
C ARG A 81 -6.74 5.44 35.94
N GLU A 82 -5.73 5.15 36.75
CA GLU A 82 -4.50 4.53 36.26
C GLU A 82 -4.83 3.15 35.67
N ILE A 83 -4.24 2.84 34.52
CA ILE A 83 -4.41 1.58 33.81
C ILE A 83 -3.05 0.94 33.52
N SER A 84 -3.07 -0.36 33.28
CA SER A 84 -1.86 -1.05 32.83
C SER A 84 -1.49 -0.64 31.39
N HIS A 85 -0.22 -0.84 31.03
CA HIS A 85 0.24 -0.65 29.66
C HIS A 85 -0.58 -1.50 28.66
N ASP A 86 -0.83 -2.76 28.97
CA ASP A 86 -1.59 -3.67 28.11
C ASP A 86 -3.05 -3.22 27.95
N GLU A 87 -3.68 -2.74 29.03
CA GLU A 87 -5.03 -2.15 28.96
C GLU A 87 -5.03 -0.89 28.08
N CYS A 88 -3.99 -0.05 28.15
CA CYS A 88 -3.86 1.12 27.29
C CYS A 88 -3.73 0.72 25.81
N VAL A 89 -2.87 -0.26 25.50
CA VAL A 89 -2.72 -0.83 24.15
C VAL A 89 -4.06 -1.33 23.62
N ASP A 90 -4.79 -2.09 24.45
CA ASP A 90 -6.08 -2.67 24.07
C ASP A 90 -7.09 -1.57 23.71
N ILE A 91 -7.14 -0.50 24.49
CA ILE A 91 -8.02 0.64 24.24
C ILE A 91 -7.61 1.39 22.98
N LEU A 92 -6.31 1.66 22.77
CA LEU A 92 -5.81 2.34 21.57
C LEU A 92 -6.13 1.58 20.30
N PHE A 93 -5.87 0.26 20.26
CA PHE A 93 -6.22 -0.56 19.10
C PHE A 93 -7.73 -0.67 18.88
N THR A 94 -8.52 -0.70 19.96
CA THR A 94 -9.99 -0.69 19.85
C THR A 94 -10.48 0.62 19.26
N GLU A 95 -9.97 1.75 19.72
CA GLU A 95 -10.30 3.07 19.18
C GLU A 95 -9.82 3.21 17.73
N MET A 96 -8.61 2.77 17.40
CA MET A 96 -8.09 2.77 16.03
C MET A 96 -9.04 2.01 15.08
N LYS A 97 -9.53 0.83 15.49
CA LYS A 97 -10.51 0.04 14.74
C LYS A 97 -11.88 0.70 14.65
N GLU A 98 -12.33 1.42 15.67
CA GLU A 98 -13.58 2.19 15.60
C GLU A 98 -13.46 3.36 14.61
N LEU A 99 -12.33 4.07 14.63
CA LEU A 99 -12.04 5.20 13.76
C LEU A 99 -11.80 4.78 12.31
N GLU A 100 -11.32 3.56 12.05
CA GLU A 100 -11.12 3.01 10.70
C GLU A 100 -12.41 3.06 9.86
N LYS A 101 -13.58 3.00 10.52
CA LYS A 101 -14.89 3.01 9.85
C LYS A 101 -15.15 4.31 9.10
N MET A 102 -14.51 5.41 9.49
CA MET A 102 -14.55 6.69 8.77
C MET A 102 -13.77 6.67 7.46
N PHE A 103 -13.05 5.60 7.20
CA PHE A 103 -12.24 5.42 5.99
C PHE A 103 -12.73 4.23 5.16
N SER A 104 -13.49 3.32 5.78
CA SER A 104 -14.08 2.16 5.14
C SER A 104 -15.50 2.41 4.62
N PHE A 105 -15.89 3.65 4.31
CA PHE A 105 -17.29 4.07 4.27
C PHE A 105 -18.22 3.22 3.37
N TYR A 106 -17.75 2.62 2.27
CA TYR A 106 -18.49 1.60 1.52
C TYR A 106 -17.52 0.73 0.69
N GLY A 107 -17.69 -0.59 0.68
CA GLY A 107 -17.12 -1.46 -0.35
C GLY A 107 -16.50 -2.79 0.11
N GLU A 108 -16.02 -3.56 -0.87
CA GLU A 108 -15.45 -4.92 -0.78
C GLU A 108 -14.18 -5.04 0.10
N TYR A 109 -13.60 -3.91 0.54
CA TYR A 109 -12.31 -3.87 1.25
C TYR A 109 -12.43 -3.45 2.73
N GLN A 110 -13.64 -3.35 3.27
CA GLN A 110 -13.84 -3.07 4.70
C GLN A 110 -13.17 -4.12 5.60
N THR A 111 -13.18 -5.39 5.18
CA THR A 111 -12.53 -6.47 5.92
C THR A 111 -11.01 -6.35 5.89
N LEU A 112 -10.44 -5.79 4.83
CA LEU A 112 -8.98 -5.74 4.65
C LEU A 112 -8.30 -4.82 5.67
N ILE A 113 -8.88 -3.65 5.97
CA ILE A 113 -8.28 -2.73 6.96
C ILE A 113 -8.27 -3.37 8.36
N ASP A 114 -9.33 -4.08 8.72
CA ASP A 114 -9.38 -4.83 9.98
C ASP A 114 -8.31 -5.94 10.03
N GLU A 115 -8.08 -6.64 8.90
CA GLU A 115 -6.99 -7.61 8.79
C GLU A 115 -5.62 -6.96 9.00
N LEU A 116 -5.40 -5.77 8.45
CA LEU A 116 -4.14 -5.02 8.58
C LEU A 116 -3.93 -4.50 10.01
N ILE A 117 -4.95 -3.93 10.66
CA ILE A 117 -4.83 -3.47 12.07
C ILE A 117 -4.58 -4.66 13.00
N ARG A 118 -5.28 -5.77 12.80
CA ARG A 118 -5.04 -7.00 13.58
C ARG A 118 -3.62 -7.53 13.34
N HIS A 119 -3.12 -7.48 12.11
CA HIS A 119 -1.75 -7.86 11.80
C HIS A 119 -0.73 -6.87 12.38
N PHE A 120 -1.04 -5.58 12.45
CA PHE A 120 -0.20 -4.58 13.12
C PHE A 120 -0.05 -4.90 14.62
N ARG A 121 -1.15 -5.31 15.27
CA ARG A 121 -1.15 -5.67 16.70
C ARG A 121 -0.41 -6.97 16.99
N TYR A 122 -0.64 -8.02 16.20
CA TYR A 122 -0.21 -9.39 16.54
C TYR A 122 0.85 -9.98 15.62
N GLY A 123 1.08 -9.38 14.45
CA GLY A 123 1.97 -9.89 13.40
C GLY A 123 3.45 -9.57 13.61
N ASN A 124 3.79 -8.72 14.58
CA ASN A 124 5.17 -8.41 15.00
C ASN A 124 6.11 -8.06 13.83
N GLY A 125 5.63 -7.25 12.87
CA GLY A 125 6.39 -6.79 11.71
C GLY A 125 6.60 -7.83 10.61
N SER A 126 6.01 -9.02 10.72
CA SER A 126 6.05 -10.01 9.63
C SER A 126 5.32 -9.51 8.40
N ALA A 127 5.79 -9.89 7.20
CA ALA A 127 5.14 -9.53 5.95
C ALA A 127 3.69 -10.02 5.89
N PHE A 128 2.80 -9.17 5.37
CA PHE A 128 1.38 -9.46 5.21
C PHE A 128 1.05 -9.82 3.76
N TYR A 129 0.10 -10.74 3.60
CA TYR A 129 -0.46 -11.14 2.32
C TYR A 129 -1.96 -11.43 2.48
N SER A 130 -2.77 -10.97 1.53
CA SER A 130 -4.21 -11.26 1.51
C SER A 130 -4.70 -11.44 0.08
N GLN A 131 -5.62 -12.38 -0.13
CA GLN A 131 -6.28 -12.57 -1.42
C GLN A 131 -7.13 -11.34 -1.80
N GLN A 132 -7.63 -10.59 -0.82
CA GLN A 132 -8.37 -9.36 -1.05
C GLN A 132 -7.46 -8.28 -1.66
N LEU A 133 -6.22 -8.15 -1.18
CA LEU A 133 -5.20 -7.26 -1.76
C LEU A 133 -4.87 -7.64 -3.21
N ASN A 134 -4.65 -8.92 -3.49
CA ASN A 134 -4.41 -9.38 -4.86
C ASN A 134 -5.61 -9.08 -5.78
N SER A 135 -6.83 -9.27 -5.29
CA SER A 135 -8.05 -8.97 -6.04
C SER A 135 -8.19 -7.47 -6.32
N ALA A 136 -7.91 -6.62 -5.32
CA ALA A 136 -7.89 -5.17 -5.47
C ALA A 136 -6.85 -4.72 -6.51
N PHE A 137 -5.64 -5.25 -6.38
CA PHE A 137 -4.54 -4.96 -7.29
C PHE A 137 -4.84 -5.45 -8.71
N HIS A 138 -5.44 -6.64 -8.87
CA HIS A 138 -5.89 -7.15 -10.16
C HIS A 138 -6.90 -6.19 -10.83
N LYS A 139 -7.92 -5.75 -10.09
CA LYS A 139 -8.91 -4.78 -10.61
C LYS A 139 -8.24 -3.47 -11.01
N ARG A 140 -7.27 -2.99 -10.23
CA ARG A 140 -6.51 -1.77 -10.54
C ARG A 140 -5.69 -1.89 -11.81
N VAL A 141 -4.91 -2.96 -11.94
CA VAL A 141 -4.04 -3.24 -13.10
C VAL A 141 -4.86 -3.39 -14.38
N ASN A 142 -6.05 -3.99 -14.29
CA ASN A 142 -6.93 -4.23 -15.44
C ASN A 142 -7.89 -3.06 -15.75
N LYS A 143 -7.86 -1.97 -14.97
CA LYS A 143 -8.66 -0.78 -15.28
C LYS A 143 -8.14 -0.17 -16.59
N ASN A 144 -9.05 0.08 -17.55
CA ASN A 144 -8.68 0.59 -18.87
C ASN A 144 -8.32 2.07 -18.82
N ILE A 145 -7.14 2.37 -18.28
CA ILE A 145 -6.57 3.70 -18.16
C ILE A 145 -5.58 3.90 -19.29
N LYS A 146 -5.77 4.97 -20.06
CA LYS A 146 -4.84 5.39 -21.11
C LYS A 146 -3.47 5.59 -20.48
N ASP A 147 -2.42 5.15 -21.18
CA ASP A 147 -1.02 5.26 -20.74
C ASP A 147 -0.65 4.44 -19.48
N SER A 148 -1.53 3.55 -19.00
CA SER A 148 -1.17 2.55 -17.98
C SER A 148 -0.12 1.56 -18.51
N PRO A 149 0.68 0.92 -17.65
CA PRO A 149 1.67 -0.07 -18.08
C PRO A 149 1.04 -1.21 -18.92
N LEU A 150 -0.15 -1.70 -18.52
CA LEU A 150 -0.86 -2.75 -19.24
C LEU A 150 -1.27 -2.28 -20.65
N PHE A 151 -1.77 -1.04 -20.77
CA PHE A 151 -2.12 -0.44 -22.05
C PHE A 151 -0.91 -0.30 -22.97
N ILE A 152 0.20 0.24 -22.46
CA ILE A 152 1.44 0.46 -23.23
C ILE A 152 1.99 -0.87 -23.76
N ILE A 153 2.05 -1.90 -22.91
CA ILE A 153 2.53 -3.22 -23.32
C ILE A 153 1.61 -3.79 -24.40
N LYS A 154 0.28 -3.74 -24.20
CA LYS A 154 -0.70 -4.27 -25.16
C LYS A 154 -0.63 -3.56 -26.50
N ASP A 155 -0.62 -2.23 -26.49
CA ASP A 155 -0.57 -1.41 -27.71
C ASP A 155 0.74 -1.64 -28.50
N TYR A 156 1.88 -1.69 -27.80
CA TYR A 156 3.16 -1.93 -28.46
C TYR A 156 3.22 -3.30 -29.13
N ILE A 157 2.84 -4.38 -28.42
CA ILE A 157 2.82 -5.74 -29.01
C ILE A 157 1.87 -5.78 -30.21
N GLN A 158 0.69 -5.17 -30.09
CA GLN A 158 -0.29 -5.09 -31.18
C GLN A 158 0.28 -4.40 -32.43
N ARG A 159 0.99 -3.28 -32.25
CA ARG A 159 1.62 -2.55 -33.36
C ARG A 159 2.74 -3.35 -34.00
N GLU A 160 3.62 -3.95 -33.21
CA GLU A 160 4.73 -4.75 -33.75
C GLU A 160 4.22 -5.98 -34.52
N PHE A 161 3.18 -6.65 -34.03
CA PHE A 161 2.67 -7.85 -34.70
C PHE A 161 1.84 -7.54 -35.95
N LYS A 162 1.20 -6.36 -36.02
CA LYS A 162 0.50 -5.85 -37.21
C LYS A 162 1.43 -5.52 -38.38
N LYS A 163 2.71 -5.20 -38.14
CA LYS A 163 3.68 -4.89 -39.20
C LYS A 163 3.97 -6.06 -40.16
N ASN A 164 3.44 -7.26 -39.86
CA ASN A 164 3.46 -8.45 -40.71
C ASN A 164 4.85 -8.84 -41.26
N ILE A 165 5.89 -8.63 -40.44
CA ILE A 165 7.29 -8.95 -40.78
C ILE A 165 7.48 -10.47 -40.73
N ARG A 166 8.21 -11.03 -41.71
CA ARG A 166 8.47 -12.48 -41.86
C ARG A 166 9.19 -13.10 -40.67
N GLN A 167 9.99 -12.32 -39.93
CA GLN A 167 10.73 -12.78 -38.76
C GLN A 167 10.63 -11.72 -37.66
N ILE A 168 10.13 -12.12 -36.50
CA ILE A 168 10.03 -11.27 -35.32
C ILE A 168 11.22 -11.57 -34.41
N TYR A 169 12.07 -10.58 -34.16
CA TYR A 169 13.16 -10.72 -33.21
C TYR A 169 12.71 -10.26 -31.81
N LEU A 170 12.46 -11.22 -30.93
CA LEU A 170 11.90 -10.99 -29.60
C LEU A 170 12.68 -9.96 -28.77
N PRO A 171 14.03 -9.95 -28.73
CA PRO A 171 14.78 -8.94 -27.98
C PRO A 171 14.48 -7.48 -28.38
N VAL A 172 14.21 -7.21 -29.66
CA VAL A 172 13.82 -5.85 -30.11
C VAL A 172 12.45 -5.46 -29.57
N ILE A 173 11.51 -6.41 -29.52
CA ILE A 173 10.19 -6.16 -28.93
C ILE A 173 10.34 -5.90 -27.42
N LEU A 174 11.07 -6.76 -26.71
CA LEU A 174 11.30 -6.62 -25.27
C LEU A 174 11.97 -5.27 -24.92
N HIS A 175 12.98 -4.88 -25.70
CA HIS A 175 13.66 -3.60 -25.52
C HIS A 175 12.73 -2.41 -25.78
N GLY A 176 11.93 -2.45 -26.85
CA GLY A 176 10.99 -1.36 -27.13
C GLY A 176 9.87 -1.24 -26.09
N ILE A 177 9.38 -2.36 -25.54
CA ILE A 177 8.45 -2.32 -24.40
C ILE A 177 9.11 -1.64 -23.19
N LYS A 178 10.34 -2.04 -22.85
CA LYS A 178 11.12 -1.41 -21.76
C LYS A 178 11.22 0.09 -21.92
N THR A 179 11.65 0.55 -23.10
CA THR A 179 11.82 1.98 -23.38
C THR A 179 10.49 2.74 -23.25
N ASN A 180 9.38 2.19 -23.74
CA ASN A 180 8.07 2.84 -23.60
C ASN A 180 7.56 2.84 -22.15
N LEU A 181 7.91 1.83 -21.35
CA LEU A 181 7.56 1.80 -19.93
C LEU A 181 8.34 2.85 -19.12
N LEU A 182 9.53 3.28 -19.55
CA LEU A 182 10.25 4.40 -18.91
C LEU A 182 9.47 5.72 -19.03
N SER A 183 8.74 5.92 -20.13
CA SER A 183 7.85 7.07 -20.33
C SER A 183 6.44 6.87 -19.74
N SER A 184 6.15 5.72 -19.13
CA SER A 184 4.82 5.44 -18.60
C SER A 184 4.57 6.17 -17.28
N HIS A 185 3.33 6.59 -17.07
CA HIS A 185 2.84 6.81 -15.72
C HIS A 185 2.63 5.42 -15.10
N LEU A 186 3.60 4.97 -14.31
CA LEU A 186 3.46 3.74 -13.53
C LEU A 186 2.13 3.77 -12.79
N ALA A 187 1.47 2.62 -12.69
CA ALA A 187 0.23 2.47 -11.94
C ALA A 187 0.51 2.56 -10.42
N LYS A 188 1.00 3.71 -9.98
CA LYS A 188 1.08 4.11 -8.57
C LYS A 188 -0.30 4.63 -8.15
N PHE A 189 -0.71 4.36 -6.92
CA PHE A 189 -2.01 4.80 -6.39
C PHE A 189 -2.02 6.30 -6.04
N ASN A 190 -1.56 7.17 -6.96
CA ASN A 190 -1.27 8.57 -6.63
C ASN A 190 -2.43 9.51 -7.00
N ASN A 191 -3.57 8.97 -7.46
CA ASN A 191 -4.73 9.77 -7.79
C ASN A 191 -5.53 10.11 -6.53
N LEU A 192 -5.96 11.36 -6.39
CA LEU A 192 -6.70 11.89 -5.23
C LEU A 192 -7.98 11.09 -4.90
N GLU A 193 -8.63 10.48 -5.89
CA GLU A 193 -9.80 9.59 -5.69
C GLU A 193 -9.47 8.26 -4.98
N ASP A 194 -8.21 7.80 -5.02
CA ASP A 194 -7.79 6.56 -4.36
C ASP A 194 -7.52 6.80 -2.85
N ARG A 195 -7.10 8.01 -2.45
CA ARG A 195 -6.69 8.36 -1.07
C ARG A 195 -7.79 8.36 -0.01
N ILE A 196 -9.06 8.22 -0.43
CA ILE A 196 -10.23 8.40 0.45
C ILE A 196 -11.13 7.14 0.45
N ASN A 197 -10.84 6.14 -0.38
CA ASN A 197 -11.48 4.83 -0.24
C ASN A 197 -10.62 3.94 0.67
N GLY A 198 -11.22 2.96 1.35
CA GLY A 198 -10.50 2.10 2.30
C GLY A 198 -9.25 1.41 1.73
N LEU A 199 -9.13 1.30 0.40
CA LEU A 199 -7.94 0.79 -0.28
C LEU A 199 -6.76 1.79 -0.24
N GLY A 200 -7.00 3.10 -0.33
CA GLY A 200 -5.94 4.11 -0.22
C GLY A 200 -5.37 4.32 1.19
N ILE A 201 -6.01 3.73 2.20
CA ILE A 201 -5.47 3.66 3.58
C ILE A 201 -4.82 2.31 3.86
N CYS A 202 -5.29 1.24 3.22
CA CYS A 202 -4.65 -0.08 3.26
C CYS A 202 -3.37 -0.16 2.41
N VAL A 203 -3.30 0.67 1.38
CA VAL A 203 -2.22 0.76 0.38
C VAL A 203 -1.96 2.26 0.20
N HIS A 204 -1.22 2.84 1.14
CA HIS A 204 -0.94 4.28 1.24
C HIS A 204 -0.13 4.77 0.03
N ASP A 205 0.69 3.89 -0.56
CA ASP A 205 1.37 4.06 -1.86
C ASP A 205 1.55 2.67 -2.55
N ILE A 206 2.22 2.57 -3.70
CA ILE A 206 2.96 1.35 -4.05
C ILE A 206 4.43 1.73 -3.96
N ALA A 207 5.09 1.31 -2.88
CA ALA A 207 6.53 1.51 -2.71
C ALA A 207 7.33 0.93 -3.89
N VAL A 208 6.97 -0.28 -4.35
CA VAL A 208 7.71 -1.00 -5.40
C VAL A 208 6.77 -1.81 -6.29
N GLN A 209 6.98 -1.80 -7.61
CA GLN A 209 6.25 -2.63 -8.58
C GLN A 209 7.19 -3.23 -9.63
N LYS A 210 7.07 -4.54 -9.89
CA LYS A 210 7.79 -5.27 -10.92
C LYS A 210 6.83 -5.86 -11.94
N ILE A 211 7.17 -5.72 -13.23
CA ILE A 211 6.39 -6.29 -14.33
C ILE A 211 7.25 -7.31 -15.08
N THR A 212 6.75 -8.54 -15.15
CA THR A 212 7.44 -9.65 -15.82
C THR A 212 6.56 -10.20 -16.93
N LEU A 213 7.10 -10.32 -18.14
CA LEU A 213 6.47 -11.06 -19.23
C LEU A 213 6.82 -12.53 -19.06
N THR A 214 5.81 -13.38 -18.84
CA THR A 214 6.00 -14.82 -18.59
C THR A 214 5.69 -15.67 -19.82
N ASN A 215 4.82 -15.17 -20.71
CA ASN A 215 4.52 -15.84 -21.98
C ASN A 215 4.21 -14.79 -23.06
N LEU A 216 4.63 -15.05 -24.30
CA LEU A 216 4.25 -14.30 -25.49
C LEU A 216 4.16 -15.26 -26.67
N GLN A 217 3.00 -15.26 -27.33
CA GLN A 217 2.68 -16.14 -28.45
C GLN A 217 2.03 -15.34 -29.57
N LYS A 218 2.46 -15.60 -30.80
CA LYS A 218 1.78 -15.13 -32.01
C LYS A 218 1.03 -16.31 -32.64
N TYR A 219 -0.16 -16.05 -33.13
CA TYR A 219 -1.00 -16.99 -33.87
C TYR A 219 -1.20 -16.46 -35.31
N ALA A 220 -1.85 -17.25 -36.15
CA ALA A 220 -2.16 -16.84 -37.53
C ALA A 220 -2.96 -15.53 -37.60
N MET A 221 -3.96 -15.38 -36.73
CA MET A 221 -4.91 -14.25 -36.73
C MET A 221 -4.72 -13.28 -35.56
N GLY A 222 -3.79 -13.57 -34.64
CA GLY A 222 -3.77 -12.89 -33.36
C GLY A 222 -2.53 -13.14 -32.52
N TRP A 223 -2.61 -12.79 -31.24
CA TRP A 223 -1.54 -13.00 -30.27
C TRP A 223 -2.06 -13.01 -28.85
N SER A 224 -1.27 -13.60 -27.97
CA SER A 224 -1.49 -13.53 -26.52
C SER A 224 -0.18 -13.29 -25.77
N ALA A 225 -0.28 -12.62 -24.63
CA ALA A 225 0.80 -12.46 -23.69
C ALA A 225 0.29 -12.66 -22.26
N THR A 226 1.14 -13.21 -21.40
CA THR A 226 0.88 -13.33 -19.96
C THR A 226 1.89 -12.47 -19.22
N LEU A 227 1.37 -11.56 -18.39
CA LEU A 227 2.14 -10.63 -17.57
C LEU A 227 1.92 -10.98 -16.10
N HIS A 228 3.00 -10.95 -15.33
CA HIS A 228 2.98 -11.03 -13.88
C HIS A 228 3.40 -9.67 -13.31
N PHE A 229 2.51 -9.05 -12.56
CA PHE A 229 2.74 -7.84 -11.79
C PHE A 229 2.94 -8.24 -10.34
N ALA A 230 4.09 -7.91 -9.76
CA ALA A 230 4.33 -8.02 -8.32
C ALA A 230 4.50 -6.62 -7.75
N ALA A 231 3.94 -6.37 -6.58
CA ALA A 231 4.04 -5.09 -5.90
C ALA A 231 4.14 -5.27 -4.39
N GLN A 232 4.72 -4.27 -3.75
CA GLN A 232 4.87 -4.20 -2.32
C GLN A 232 4.63 -2.77 -1.87
N ASP A 233 3.98 -2.63 -0.71
CA ASP A 233 3.82 -1.37 0.00
C ASP A 233 4.19 -1.52 1.48
N HIS A 234 4.23 -0.41 2.20
CA HIS A 234 4.52 -0.37 3.63
C HIS A 234 3.24 -0.05 4.42
N PHE A 235 2.93 -0.88 5.42
CA PHE A 235 1.96 -0.53 6.45
C PHE A 235 2.71 0.08 7.63
N GLY A 236 2.99 1.37 7.52
CA GLY A 236 3.61 2.18 8.57
C GLY A 236 3.52 3.67 8.26
N LEU A 237 3.79 4.51 9.26
CA LEU A 237 3.74 5.97 9.12
C LEU A 237 5.11 6.61 9.39
N GLY A 238 5.49 7.51 8.48
CA GLY A 238 6.66 8.36 8.61
C GLY A 238 6.33 9.72 9.23
N VAL A 239 7.37 10.46 9.61
CA VAL A 239 7.22 11.83 10.17
C VAL A 239 6.54 12.77 9.17
N ALA A 240 6.71 12.56 7.86
CA ALA A 240 6.07 13.36 6.83
C ALA A 240 4.54 13.20 6.84
N ASP A 241 4.03 12.01 7.17
CA ASP A 241 2.60 11.73 7.22
C ASP A 241 1.92 12.48 8.37
N ILE A 242 2.52 12.47 9.56
CA ILE A 242 1.94 13.14 10.74
C ILE A 242 2.09 14.67 10.71
N LYS A 243 3.05 15.19 9.94
CA LYS A 243 3.19 16.62 9.69
C LYS A 243 2.21 17.13 8.63
N ASN A 244 1.57 16.25 7.88
CA ASN A 244 0.59 16.62 6.87
C ASN A 244 -0.66 17.22 7.53
N ASN A 245 -1.08 18.39 7.04
CA ASN A 245 -2.24 19.11 7.58
C ASN A 245 -3.57 18.35 7.46
N PHE A 246 -3.68 17.36 6.57
CA PHE A 246 -4.87 16.52 6.48
C PHE A 246 -4.81 15.35 7.47
N TYR A 247 -3.73 14.56 7.44
CA TYR A 247 -3.64 13.34 8.26
C TYR A 247 -3.56 13.63 9.76
N ARG A 248 -2.90 14.73 10.17
CA ARG A 248 -2.79 15.10 11.58
C ARG A 248 -4.14 15.33 12.26
N GLU A 249 -5.17 15.73 11.51
CA GLU A 249 -6.49 16.04 12.07
C GLU A 249 -7.23 14.78 12.56
N PHE A 250 -6.90 13.59 12.03
CA PHE A 250 -7.58 12.36 12.41
C PHE A 250 -6.81 11.61 13.49
N ARG A 251 -7.49 11.32 14.62
CA ARG A 251 -6.95 10.48 15.71
C ARG A 251 -6.47 9.11 15.22
N PHE A 252 -7.06 8.55 14.16
CA PHE A 252 -6.63 7.29 13.58
C PHE A 252 -5.12 7.27 13.24
N PHE A 253 -4.63 8.29 12.52
CA PHE A 253 -3.21 8.38 12.17
C PHE A 253 -2.35 8.72 13.39
N ARG A 254 -2.87 9.50 14.35
CA ARG A 254 -2.15 9.82 15.60
C ARG A 254 -1.94 8.58 16.47
N ILE A 255 -2.97 7.74 16.63
CA ILE A 255 -2.91 6.46 17.35
C ILE A 255 -1.94 5.50 16.66
N TRP A 256 -2.07 5.34 15.34
CA TRP A 256 -1.19 4.47 14.56
C TRP A 256 0.28 4.90 14.71
N PHE A 257 0.58 6.19 14.48
CA PHE A 257 1.93 6.71 14.60
C PHE A 257 2.48 6.55 16.03
N PHE A 258 1.65 6.83 17.04
CA PHE A 258 2.04 6.67 18.44
C PHE A 258 2.37 5.21 18.78
N LEU A 259 1.48 4.27 18.46
CA LEU A 259 1.70 2.83 18.66
C LEU A 259 2.97 2.34 17.97
N GLN A 260 3.29 2.89 16.79
CA GLN A 260 4.47 2.51 16.00
C GLN A 260 5.77 3.10 16.56
N ARG A 261 5.80 4.40 16.83
CA ARG A 261 7.04 5.18 17.02
C ARG A 261 7.43 5.37 18.48
N HIS A 262 6.47 5.34 19.41
CA HIS A 262 6.76 5.48 20.83
C HIS A 262 7.61 4.30 21.32
N LYS A 263 8.78 4.59 21.91
CA LYS A 263 9.77 3.60 22.37
C LYS A 263 9.21 2.50 23.28
N ASP A 264 8.23 2.84 24.12
CA ASP A 264 7.64 1.89 25.08
C ASP A 264 6.49 1.05 24.50
N PHE A 265 5.89 1.46 23.37
CA PHE A 265 4.81 0.72 22.70
C PHE A 265 5.35 -0.10 21.52
N ALA A 266 6.13 0.54 20.64
CA ALA A 266 6.97 -0.08 19.60
C ALA A 266 6.30 -1.22 18.77
N PHE A 267 5.05 -1.02 18.34
CA PHE A 267 4.38 -1.94 17.42
C PHE A 267 5.00 -1.84 16.03
N LYS A 268 5.47 -2.98 15.51
CA LYS A 268 6.28 -2.98 14.29
C LYS A 268 5.43 -2.78 13.03
N PRO A 269 5.77 -1.82 12.16
CA PRO A 269 5.20 -1.73 10.82
C PRO A 269 5.63 -2.95 10.00
N PHE A 270 4.97 -3.17 8.87
CA PHE A 270 5.23 -4.36 8.05
C PHE A 270 5.03 -4.11 6.56
N LEU A 271 5.63 -5.00 5.77
CA LEU A 271 5.50 -5.00 4.32
C LEU A 271 4.18 -5.67 3.91
N THR A 272 3.43 -5.05 3.01
CA THR A 272 2.26 -5.67 2.36
C THR A 272 2.65 -6.13 0.96
N ASN A 273 2.51 -7.43 0.70
CA ASN A 273 2.87 -8.02 -0.59
C ASN A 273 1.62 -8.39 -1.38
N PHE A 274 1.59 -8.02 -2.65
CA PHE A 274 0.48 -8.37 -3.53
C PHE A 274 0.94 -8.55 -4.97
N ASN A 275 0.23 -9.39 -5.71
CA ASN A 275 0.57 -9.68 -7.09
C ASN A 275 -0.67 -9.99 -7.92
N THR A 276 -0.51 -9.93 -9.23
CA THR A 276 -1.54 -10.35 -10.17
C THR A 276 -0.95 -10.86 -11.47
N VAL A 277 -1.63 -11.84 -12.07
CA VAL A 277 -1.32 -12.35 -13.41
C VAL A 277 -2.43 -11.91 -14.35
N THR A 278 -2.06 -11.22 -15.43
CA THR A 278 -3.00 -10.75 -16.45
C THR A 278 -2.64 -11.35 -17.80
N ARG A 279 -3.66 -11.85 -18.50
CA ARG A 279 -3.56 -12.27 -19.90
C ARG A 279 -4.11 -11.17 -20.80
N ILE A 280 -3.32 -10.77 -21.78
CA ILE A 280 -3.71 -9.81 -22.83
C ILE A 280 -3.56 -10.47 -24.19
N GLY A 281 -4.33 -9.99 -25.16
CA GLY A 281 -4.24 -10.48 -26.53
C GLY A 281 -5.20 -9.78 -27.47
N ALA A 282 -5.06 -10.12 -28.74
CA ALA A 282 -6.04 -9.87 -29.78
C ALA A 282 -6.22 -11.19 -30.54
N TYR A 283 -7.47 -11.61 -30.71
CA TYR A 283 -7.84 -12.90 -31.29
C TYR A 283 -8.47 -12.69 -32.68
#